data_AF-A0A1Q9CG21-F1
#
_entry.id   AF-A0A1Q9CG21-F1
#
_cell.length_a   1.000
_cell.length_b   1.000
_cell.length_c   1.000
_cell.angle_alpha   90.00
_cell.angle_beta   90.00
_cell.angle_gamma   90.00
#
_symmetry.space_group_name_H-M   'P 1'
#
loop_
_entity.id
_entity.type
_entity.pdbx_description
1 polymer ?
#
loop_
_entity_poly.entity_id
_entity_poly.type
_entity_poly.pdbx_seq_one_letter_code
_entity_poly.pdbx_strand_id
1 'polypeptide(L)'
;MGALMPAPQSKLIVRACVGAAKEAARGHTSRASKEGCANFEGLYQDSGGGVVEVSQTKCNIRARNAAQRWSMDANADGIQVFMWDVVGTLRDGFISWSNQATWVILQDAAEAEKKGLPFLPRRFHAVCGPGNVCILREEREQSCRTRAFASRSE
;
A
#
# COMPACT_ATOMS: atom_id res chain seq x y z
N MET A 1 20.83 -35.76 24.76
CA MET A 1 20.83 -34.56 25.63
C MET A 1 21.62 -33.48 24.90
N GLY A 2 20.94 -32.56 24.20
CA GLY A 2 21.57 -31.48 23.44
C GLY A 2 20.94 -30.15 23.85
N ALA A 3 21.76 -29.23 24.34
CA ALA A 3 21.34 -27.98 24.93
C ALA A 3 20.79 -27.00 23.88
N LEU A 4 19.61 -26.41 24.16
CA LEU A 4 19.05 -25.27 23.44
C LEU A 4 19.93 -24.03 23.67
N MET A 5 20.45 -23.45 22.58
CA MET A 5 21.05 -22.12 22.59
C MET A 5 19.95 -21.05 22.51
N PRO A 6 19.91 -20.05 23.42
CA PRO A 6 18.97 -18.95 23.30
C PRO A 6 19.45 -17.93 22.25
N ALA A 7 18.52 -17.53 21.38
CA ALA A 7 18.76 -16.49 20.38
C ALA A 7 18.95 -15.10 21.05
N PRO A 8 19.78 -14.21 20.48
CA PRO A 8 20.04 -12.90 21.04
C PRO A 8 18.79 -12.00 20.96
N GLN A 9 18.34 -11.50 22.11
CA GLN A 9 17.30 -10.48 22.18
C GLN A 9 17.83 -9.15 21.66
N SER A 10 17.51 -8.83 20.42
CA SER A 10 17.76 -7.51 19.84
C SER A 10 16.71 -6.54 20.38
N LYS A 11 17.11 -5.70 21.33
CA LYS A 11 16.29 -4.63 21.91
C LYS A 11 16.17 -3.50 20.88
N LEU A 12 15.07 -3.52 20.13
CA LEU A 12 14.75 -2.48 19.15
C LEU A 12 14.26 -1.22 19.90
N ILE A 13 15.13 -0.22 20.08
CA ILE A 13 14.73 1.08 20.58
C ILE A 13 14.16 1.88 19.39
N VAL A 14 12.84 1.85 19.24
CA VAL A 14 12.12 2.66 18.27
C VAL A 14 12.03 4.08 18.82
N ARG A 15 12.89 4.98 18.35
CA ARG A 15 12.70 6.43 18.53
C ARG A 15 11.64 6.89 17.54
N ALA A 16 10.45 7.19 18.05
CA ALA A 16 9.38 7.83 17.29
C ALA A 16 9.79 9.28 16.96
N CYS A 17 9.94 9.59 15.68
CA CYS A 17 9.92 10.97 15.21
C CYS A 17 8.47 11.45 15.26
N VAL A 18 8.07 12.10 16.36
CA VAL A 18 6.79 12.79 16.47
C VAL A 18 6.91 14.11 15.70
N GLY A 19 6.77 14.02 14.38
CA GLY A 19 6.50 15.16 13.52
C GLY A 19 5.00 15.42 13.53
N ALA A 20 4.60 16.56 14.07
CA ALA A 20 3.22 17.04 14.05
C ALA A 20 2.77 17.26 12.59
N ALA A 21 2.19 16.22 11.98
CA ALA A 21 1.40 16.36 10.78
C ALA A 21 0.07 17.01 11.19
N LYS A 22 0.05 18.36 11.11
CA LYS A 22 -1.15 19.16 11.24
C LYS A 22 -2.18 18.65 10.25
N GLU A 23 -3.25 18.06 10.78
CA GLU A 23 -4.39 17.50 10.06
C GLU A 23 -4.87 18.45 8.96
N ALA A 24 -4.48 18.14 7.73
CA ALA A 24 -5.24 18.53 6.56
C ALA A 24 -6.31 17.46 6.33
N ALA A 25 -7.20 17.30 7.32
CA ALA A 25 -8.47 16.59 7.16
C ALA A 25 -9.40 17.46 6.29
N ARG A 26 -9.03 17.67 5.02
CA ARG A 26 -9.99 18.09 4.01
C ARG A 26 -10.78 16.86 3.66
N GLY A 27 -12.06 16.91 4.00
CA GLY A 27 -13.00 15.83 3.78
C GLY A 27 -12.81 15.25 2.39
N HIS A 28 -12.45 13.97 2.35
CA HIS A 28 -12.82 13.13 1.23
C HIS A 28 -14.34 13.16 1.20
N THR A 29 -14.88 14.08 0.41
CA THR A 29 -16.28 14.06 0.02
C THR A 29 -16.50 12.68 -0.55
N SER A 30 -17.20 11.85 0.23
CA SER A 30 -17.67 10.54 -0.16
C SER A 30 -18.34 10.71 -1.51
N ARG A 31 -17.62 10.28 -2.57
CA ARG A 31 -18.06 10.35 -3.95
C ARG A 31 -19.40 9.63 -3.99
N ALA A 32 -20.47 10.40 -4.16
CA ALA A 32 -21.85 9.98 -3.91
C ALA A 32 -22.09 8.57 -4.48
N SER A 33 -22.46 7.63 -3.60
CA SER A 33 -22.78 6.25 -3.97
C SER A 33 -23.80 6.25 -5.10
N LYS A 34 -23.38 5.82 -6.28
CA LYS A 34 -24.28 5.60 -7.40
C LYS A 34 -25.08 4.34 -7.06
N GLU A 35 -26.36 4.52 -6.74
CA GLU A 35 -27.36 3.45 -6.78
C GLU A 35 -27.12 2.28 -5.81
N GLY A 36 -27.02 2.54 -4.49
CA GLY A 36 -27.10 1.47 -3.47
C GLY A 36 -25.82 0.65 -3.26
N CYS A 37 -24.78 0.87 -4.06
CA CYS A 37 -23.44 0.32 -3.84
C CYS A 37 -22.40 1.43 -3.66
N ALA A 38 -21.30 1.08 -2.99
CA ALA A 38 -20.14 1.93 -2.80
C ALA A 38 -19.39 2.12 -4.12
N ASN A 39 -18.55 3.15 -4.17
CA ASN A 39 -17.67 3.38 -5.30
C ASN A 39 -16.34 2.63 -5.11
N PHE A 40 -16.14 1.59 -5.91
CA PHE A 40 -14.93 0.79 -6.01
C PHE A 40 -14.01 1.25 -7.14
N GLU A 41 -14.42 2.19 -8.00
CA GLU A 41 -13.61 2.67 -9.13
C GLU A 41 -12.24 3.20 -8.66
N GLY A 42 -11.17 2.69 -9.25
CA GLY A 42 -9.79 3.10 -8.95
C GLY A 42 -8.73 2.11 -9.40
N LEU A 43 -7.47 2.48 -9.16
CA LEU A 43 -6.34 1.56 -9.24
C LEU A 43 -6.07 1.02 -7.85
N TYR A 44 -5.79 -0.27 -7.73
CA TYR A 44 -5.47 -0.93 -6.48
C TYR A 44 -4.17 -1.71 -6.62
N GLN A 45 -3.43 -1.83 -5.52
CA GLN A 45 -2.37 -2.82 -5.39
C GLN A 45 -2.92 -4.05 -4.67
N ASP A 46 -2.83 -5.21 -5.32
CA ASP A 46 -3.19 -6.49 -4.69
C ASP A 46 -2.09 -6.99 -3.75
N SER A 47 -2.43 -7.91 -2.85
CA SER A 47 -1.50 -8.49 -1.87
C SER A 47 -0.35 -9.30 -2.50
N GLY A 48 -0.46 -9.69 -3.77
CA GLY A 48 0.61 -10.27 -4.57
C GLY A 48 1.51 -9.23 -5.27
N GLY A 49 1.25 -7.94 -5.06
CA GLY A 49 2.03 -6.82 -5.58
C GLY A 49 1.64 -6.35 -6.98
N GLY A 50 0.62 -6.96 -7.60
CA GLY A 50 0.10 -6.53 -8.90
C GLY A 50 -0.76 -5.27 -8.81
N VAL A 51 -0.93 -4.58 -9.93
CA VAL A 51 -1.85 -3.45 -10.06
C VAL A 51 -3.15 -3.94 -10.70
N VAL A 52 -4.25 -3.70 -10.00
CA VAL A 52 -5.61 -4.01 -10.44
C VAL A 52 -6.31 -2.71 -10.80
N GLU A 53 -6.71 -2.59 -12.06
CA GLU A 53 -7.58 -1.54 -12.55
C GLU A 53 -9.04 -1.95 -12.33
N VAL A 54 -9.77 -1.14 -11.57
CA VAL A 54 -11.19 -1.34 -11.26
C VAL A 54 -11.99 -0.22 -11.90
N SER A 55 -12.81 -0.59 -12.86
CA SER A 55 -13.80 0.29 -13.49
C SER A 55 -15.20 -0.11 -13.02
N GLN A 56 -16.08 0.86 -12.80
CA GLN A 56 -17.42 0.60 -12.27
C GLN A 56 -18.49 1.39 -13.03
N THR A 57 -19.55 0.69 -13.44
CA THR A 57 -20.76 1.27 -14.02
C THR A 57 -21.96 0.83 -13.20
N LYS A 58 -22.58 1.78 -12.47
CA LYS A 58 -23.60 1.48 -11.44
C LYS A 58 -23.01 0.53 -10.40
N CYS A 59 -23.58 -0.66 -10.21
CA CYS A 59 -23.03 -1.69 -9.33
C CYS A 59 -22.30 -2.83 -10.07
N ASN A 60 -22.13 -2.71 -11.39
CA ASN A 60 -21.29 -3.64 -12.15
C ASN A 60 -19.85 -3.14 -12.13
N ILE A 61 -18.94 -4.01 -11.70
CA ILE A 61 -17.51 -3.76 -11.61
C ILE A 61 -16.81 -4.60 -12.67
N ARG A 62 -15.81 -4.02 -13.33
CA ARG A 62 -14.83 -4.75 -14.13
C ARG A 62 -13.45 -4.53 -13.54
N ALA A 63 -12.83 -5.62 -13.08
CA ALA A 63 -11.47 -5.64 -12.57
C ALA A 63 -10.52 -6.24 -13.61
N ARG A 64 -9.32 -5.68 -13.72
CA ARG A 64 -8.28 -6.14 -14.65
C ARG A 64 -6.90 -6.04 -14.01
N ASN A 65 -6.12 -7.11 -14.09
CA ASN A 65 -4.71 -7.10 -13.74
C ASN A 65 -3.90 -7.48 -14.98
N ALA A 66 -3.28 -6.48 -15.61
CA ALA A 66 -2.52 -6.68 -16.84
C ALA A 66 -1.26 -7.53 -16.61
N ALA A 67 -0.60 -7.39 -15.46
CA ALA A 67 0.61 -8.14 -15.12
C ALA A 67 0.33 -9.63 -14.96
N GLN A 68 -0.80 -9.98 -14.34
CA GLN A 68 -1.24 -11.36 -14.13
C GLN A 68 -2.17 -11.88 -15.25
N ARG A 69 -2.42 -11.08 -16.29
CA ARG A 69 -3.20 -11.43 -17.49
C ARG A 69 -4.61 -11.95 -17.20
N TRP A 70 -5.31 -11.36 -16.23
CA TRP A 70 -6.71 -11.66 -15.97
C TRP A 70 -7.59 -10.41 -16.02
N SER A 71 -8.86 -10.61 -16.34
CA SER A 71 -9.93 -9.61 -16.23
C SER A 71 -11.24 -10.31 -15.92
N MET A 72 -12.10 -9.65 -15.16
CA MET A 72 -13.39 -10.20 -14.78
C MET A 72 -14.42 -9.13 -14.49
N ASP A 73 -15.68 -9.53 -14.60
CA ASP A 73 -16.83 -8.74 -14.17
C ASP A 73 -17.31 -9.24 -12.79
N ALA A 74 -17.77 -8.31 -11.96
CA ALA A 74 -18.25 -8.52 -10.60
C ALA A 74 -19.47 -7.63 -10.34
N ASN A 75 -20.26 -7.96 -9.32
CA ASN A 75 -21.36 -7.12 -8.84
C ASN A 75 -21.07 -6.63 -7.43
N ALA A 76 -21.48 -5.39 -7.16
CA ALA A 76 -21.42 -4.79 -5.84
C ALA A 76 -22.80 -4.65 -5.20
N ASP A 77 -22.85 -4.78 -3.87
CA ASP A 77 -24.03 -4.52 -3.06
C ASP A 77 -23.60 -3.80 -1.77
N GLY A 78 -24.05 -2.56 -1.56
CA GLY A 78 -23.55 -1.71 -0.50
C GLY A 78 -22.02 -1.62 -0.55
N ILE A 79 -21.34 -2.04 0.53
CA ILE A 79 -19.88 -2.02 0.64
C ILE A 79 -19.22 -3.34 0.21
N GLN A 80 -20.00 -4.31 -0.27
CA GLN A 80 -19.49 -5.63 -0.66
C GLN A 80 -19.35 -5.73 -2.18
N VAL A 81 -18.36 -6.51 -2.63
CA VAL A 81 -18.16 -6.92 -4.02
C VAL A 81 -18.03 -8.43 -4.09
N PHE A 82 -18.73 -9.06 -5.03
CA PHE A 82 -18.76 -10.51 -5.21
C PHE A 82 -17.94 -10.88 -6.44
N MET A 83 -16.91 -11.72 -6.25
CA MET A 83 -15.88 -11.98 -7.25
C MET A 83 -15.33 -13.40 -7.06
N TRP A 84 -15.35 -14.28 -8.07
CA TRP A 84 -14.82 -15.66 -7.97
C TRP A 84 -15.25 -16.43 -6.69
N ASP A 85 -16.53 -16.34 -6.34
CA ASP A 85 -17.08 -16.95 -5.11
C ASP A 85 -16.45 -16.46 -3.79
N VAL A 86 -15.67 -15.37 -3.84
CA VAL A 86 -15.18 -14.64 -2.66
C VAL A 86 -15.86 -13.29 -2.55
N VAL A 87 -15.97 -12.80 -1.31
CA VAL A 87 -16.60 -11.53 -1.00
C VAL A 87 -15.52 -10.55 -0.56
N GLY A 88 -15.41 -9.43 -1.25
CA GLY A 88 -14.59 -8.28 -0.88
C GLY A 88 -15.42 -7.26 -0.13
N THR A 89 -14.89 -6.67 0.94
CA THR A 89 -15.53 -5.58 1.69
C THR A 89 -14.68 -4.33 1.62
N LEU A 90 -15.22 -3.23 1.12
CA LEU A 90 -14.55 -1.92 1.08
C LEU A 90 -14.68 -1.20 2.43
N ARG A 91 -13.55 -0.87 3.06
CA ARG A 91 -13.46 -0.02 4.25
C ARG A 91 -12.20 0.84 4.17
N ASP A 92 -12.31 2.11 4.52
CA ASP A 92 -11.16 3.03 4.65
C ASP A 92 -10.18 3.00 3.45
N GLY A 93 -10.70 2.85 2.23
CA GLY A 93 -9.87 2.82 1.01
C GLY A 93 -9.15 1.49 0.71
N PHE A 94 -9.46 0.41 1.43
CA PHE A 94 -8.99 -0.93 1.11
C PHE A 94 -10.13 -1.93 0.98
N ILE A 95 -9.97 -2.91 0.10
CA ILE A 95 -10.90 -4.04 -0.05
C ILE A 95 -10.27 -5.25 0.63
N SER A 96 -10.93 -5.79 1.65
CA SER A 96 -10.55 -7.04 2.30
C SER A 96 -11.40 -8.19 1.77
N TRP A 97 -10.75 -9.25 1.30
CA TRP A 97 -11.40 -10.43 0.72
C TRP A 97 -11.58 -11.54 1.75
N SER A 98 -12.60 -12.37 1.58
CA SER A 98 -12.87 -13.52 2.46
C SER A 98 -11.75 -14.58 2.46
N ASN A 99 -10.90 -14.59 1.43
CA ASN A 99 -9.70 -15.43 1.34
C ASN A 99 -8.44 -14.76 1.94
N GLN A 100 -8.60 -13.68 2.72
CA GLN A 100 -7.53 -12.90 3.35
C GLN A 100 -6.66 -12.05 2.39
N ALA A 101 -6.94 -12.06 1.08
CA ALA A 101 -6.32 -11.10 0.17
C ALA A 101 -6.76 -9.67 0.51
N THR A 102 -5.93 -8.69 0.18
CA THR A 102 -6.23 -7.27 0.36
C THR A 102 -5.88 -6.47 -0.89
N TRP A 103 -6.73 -5.54 -1.26
CA TRP A 103 -6.47 -4.57 -2.33
C TRP A 103 -6.43 -3.17 -1.72
N VAL A 104 -5.31 -2.47 -1.86
CA VAL A 104 -5.11 -1.13 -1.31
C VAL A 104 -5.20 -0.11 -2.44
N ILE A 105 -6.01 0.93 -2.27
CA ILE A 105 -6.19 1.94 -3.32
C ILE A 105 -4.87 2.69 -3.56
N LEU A 106 -4.53 2.86 -4.84
CA LEU A 106 -3.38 3.63 -5.31
C LEU A 106 -3.73 5.09 -5.56
N GLN A 107 -4.90 5.57 -5.12
CA GLN A 107 -5.35 6.95 -5.35
C GLN A 107 -4.40 8.01 -4.78
N ASP A 108 -3.57 7.66 -3.79
CA ASP A 108 -2.51 8.54 -3.31
C ASP A 108 -1.31 8.64 -4.28
N ALA A 109 -1.13 7.75 -5.26
CA ALA A 109 0.04 7.79 -6.13
C ALA A 109 -0.02 8.96 -7.12
N ALA A 110 -1.19 9.21 -7.73
CA ALA A 110 -1.39 10.31 -8.67
C ALA A 110 -1.40 11.68 -7.96
N GLU A 111 -1.92 11.74 -6.73
CA GLU A 111 -1.87 12.96 -5.92
C GLU A 111 -0.47 13.16 -5.29
N ALA A 112 0.26 12.10 -4.94
CA ALA A 112 1.65 12.16 -4.53
C ALA A 112 2.55 12.67 -5.66
N GLU A 113 2.35 12.17 -6.89
CA GLU A 113 3.05 12.68 -8.08
C GLU A 113 2.75 14.17 -8.30
N LYS A 114 1.47 14.58 -8.23
CA LYS A 114 1.09 16.01 -8.31
C LYS A 114 1.66 16.86 -7.18
N LYS A 115 1.82 16.31 -5.97
CA LYS A 115 2.41 17.00 -4.82
C LYS A 115 3.94 16.96 -4.82
N GLY A 116 4.56 16.33 -5.82
CA GLY A 116 6.02 16.12 -5.85
C GLY A 116 6.53 15.30 -4.67
N LEU A 117 5.62 14.56 -4.00
CA LEU A 117 6.00 13.60 -2.99
C LEU A 117 6.55 12.38 -3.75
N PRO A 118 7.77 11.94 -3.44
CA PRO A 118 8.31 10.78 -4.11
C PRO A 118 7.42 9.58 -3.75
N PHE A 119 6.59 9.17 -4.70
CA PHE A 119 6.02 7.83 -4.72
C PHE A 119 7.22 6.91 -4.96
N LEU A 120 7.95 6.60 -3.89
CA LEU A 120 8.83 5.46 -3.90
C LEU A 120 7.89 4.27 -3.75
N PRO A 121 7.56 3.51 -4.82
CA PRO A 121 7.08 2.15 -4.60
C PRO A 121 8.09 1.56 -3.63
N ARG A 122 7.67 1.09 -2.46
CA ARG A 122 8.60 0.58 -1.45
C ARG A 122 9.51 -0.41 -2.15
N ARG A 123 10.74 0.02 -2.44
CA ARG A 123 11.70 -0.77 -3.18
C ARG A 123 12.24 -1.76 -2.17
N PHE A 124 11.56 -2.88 -2.06
CA PHE A 124 12.09 -4.03 -1.36
C PHE A 124 13.18 -4.59 -2.25
N HIS A 125 14.44 -4.34 -1.89
CA HIS A 125 15.55 -5.06 -2.46
C HIS A 125 15.79 -6.31 -1.61
N ALA A 126 15.80 -7.47 -2.26
CA ALA A 126 16.21 -8.71 -1.63
C ALA A 126 17.72 -8.67 -1.42
N VAL A 127 18.15 -8.58 -0.16
CA VAL A 127 19.57 -8.73 0.18
C VAL A 127 19.78 -10.20 0.50
N CYS A 128 20.51 -10.89 -0.37
CA CYS A 128 20.82 -12.31 -0.19
C CYS A 128 22.21 -12.44 0.43
N GLY A 129 22.28 -13.06 1.60
CA GLY A 129 23.52 -13.41 2.27
C GLY A 129 24.05 -14.77 1.82
N PRO A 130 25.24 -15.18 2.27
CA PRO A 130 25.75 -16.52 2.06
C PRO A 130 24.76 -17.56 2.64
N GLY A 131 24.43 -18.57 1.85
CA GLY A 131 23.44 -19.61 2.21
C GLY A 131 22.05 -19.44 1.59
N ASN A 132 21.89 -18.61 0.55
CA ASN A 132 20.62 -18.41 -0.18
C ASN A 132 19.46 -17.89 0.70
N VAL A 133 19.76 -17.28 1.85
CA VAL A 133 18.75 -16.63 2.68
C VAL A 133 18.65 -15.18 2.22
N CYS A 134 17.49 -14.83 1.65
CA CYS A 134 17.18 -13.48 1.21
C CYS A 134 16.21 -12.84 2.20
N ILE A 135 16.57 -11.67 2.71
CA ILE A 135 15.71 -10.89 3.61
C ILE A 135 15.24 -9.66 2.83
N LEU A 136 13.93 -9.45 2.78
CA LEU A 136 13.35 -8.22 2.24
C LEU A 136 13.60 -7.10 3.26
N ARG A 137 14.52 -6.18 2.93
CA ARG A 137 14.74 -4.96 3.72
C ARG A 137 14.06 -3.78 3.06
N GLU A 138 13.32 -3.04 3.87
CA GLU A 138 12.76 -1.75 3.49
C GLU A 138 13.87 -0.71 3.49
N GLU A 139 14.09 -0.06 2.34
CA GLU A 139 15.06 1.02 2.21
C GLU A 139 14.51 2.28 2.92
N ARG A 140 14.91 2.52 4.16
CA ARG A 140 14.69 3.83 4.79
C ARG A 140 15.67 4.81 4.19
N GLU A 141 15.16 5.75 3.38
CA GLU A 141 15.90 6.91 2.87
C GLU A 141 16.65 7.60 4.02
N GLN A 142 17.97 7.41 4.06
CA GLN A 142 18.88 8.26 4.82
C GLN A 142 19.25 9.46 3.96
N SER A 143 18.35 10.43 3.80
CA SER A 143 18.69 11.74 3.23
C SER A 143 18.54 12.84 4.27
N CYS A 144 19.46 12.81 5.23
CA CYS A 144 19.73 13.94 6.12
C CYS A 144 21.25 13.98 6.33
N ARG A 145 22.00 14.57 5.39
CA ARG A 145 23.35 15.05 5.66
C ARG A 145 23.58 16.46 5.11
N THR A 146 23.27 17.40 6.00
CA THR A 146 24.17 18.44 6.52
C THR A 146 25.01 19.23 5.52
N ARG A 147 24.62 20.49 5.28
CA ARG A 147 25.52 21.58 4.82
C ARG A 147 26.71 21.68 5.77
N ALA A 148 27.92 21.52 5.25
CA ALA A 148 29.11 22.10 5.86
C ALA A 148 29.25 23.53 5.35
N PHE A 149 28.99 24.51 6.22
CA PHE A 149 29.38 25.91 6.00
C PHE A 149 30.89 25.99 6.27
N ALA A 150 31.70 26.14 5.23
CA ALA A 150 33.09 26.55 5.38
C ALA A 150 33.13 28.08 5.39
N SER A 151 33.18 28.68 6.58
CA SER A 151 33.67 30.05 6.74
C SER A 151 35.18 30.03 6.47
N ARG A 152 35.64 30.80 5.48
CA ARG A 152 37.04 31.18 5.40
C ARG A 152 37.10 32.70 5.46
N SER A 153 37.55 33.16 6.61
CA SER A 153 37.98 34.52 6.90
C SER A 153 39.43 34.69 6.44
N GLU A 154 39.74 35.93 6.07
CA GLU A 154 41.05 36.53 5.74
C GLU A 154 41.62 36.25 4.35
#